data_AF-A0A3M7A239-F1
#
_entry.id   AF-A0A3M7A239-F1
#
_cell.length_a   1.000
_cell.length_b   1.000
_cell.length_c   1.000
_cell.angle_alpha   90.00
_cell.angle_beta   90.00
_cell.angle_gamma   90.00
#
_symmetry.space_group_name_H-M   'P 1'
#
loop_
_entity.id
_entity.type
_entity.pdbx_description
1 polymer ?
#
loop_
_entity_poly.entity_id
_entity_poly.type
_entity_poly.pdbx_seq_one_letter_code
_entity_poly.pdbx_strand_id
1 'polypeptide(L)'
;MVGEFASGQIADQAFSKSQQPGKRQLTMDQATGLPAGWEVRHSNSKNLPYYFNPSTKESRWEPPQETDSETLKHYMGQYHTANLRQDGLQNQSLDGKIRCAHLLVKHRDSRRPSSWREAQITRSKEDAREVIQNHEQKIRSGSTSLGELAVTESDCSSARKRGDL
;
A
#
# COMPACT_ATOMS: atom_id res chain seq x y z
N MET A 1 -67.04 -7.44 47.30
CA MET A 1 -65.82 -8.26 47.31
C MET A 1 -65.16 -8.06 45.95
N VAL A 2 -63.83 -7.88 45.91
CA VAL A 2 -62.94 -7.58 44.76
C VAL A 2 -63.46 -8.04 43.37
N GLY A 3 -63.61 -7.14 42.38
CA GLY A 3 -62.63 -6.88 41.28
C GLY A 3 -63.36 -7.04 39.90
N GLU A 4 -62.81 -6.76 38.71
CA GLU A 4 -61.55 -6.11 38.31
C GLU A 4 -61.65 -5.53 36.86
N PHE A 5 -60.53 -5.13 36.22
CA PHE A 5 -60.40 -4.57 34.85
C PHE A 5 -59.35 -5.41 34.05
N ALA A 6 -59.14 -5.34 32.72
CA ALA A 6 -59.92 -4.95 31.52
C ALA A 6 -59.12 -5.31 30.23
N SER A 7 -59.77 -5.27 29.06
CA SER A 7 -59.21 -5.03 27.70
C SER A 7 -58.36 -6.13 27.00
N GLY A 8 -58.62 -6.35 25.70
CA GLY A 8 -57.76 -7.16 24.82
C GLY A 8 -58.26 -7.32 23.37
N GLN A 9 -57.33 -7.13 22.40
CA GLN A 9 -57.37 -7.56 20.98
C GLN A 9 -58.42 -6.83 20.09
N ILE A 10 -58.08 -5.76 19.34
CA ILE A 10 -57.10 -5.59 18.24
C ILE A 10 -57.52 -6.38 16.97
N ALA A 11 -57.76 -5.63 15.89
CA ALA A 11 -58.09 -6.15 14.56
C ALA A 11 -56.97 -5.82 13.57
N ASP A 12 -56.60 -6.80 12.73
CA ASP A 12 -55.63 -6.63 11.64
C ASP A 12 -56.11 -7.38 10.39
N GLN A 13 -56.55 -6.64 9.37
CA GLN A 13 -56.62 -7.10 7.98
C GLN A 13 -56.30 -5.93 7.04
N ALA A 14 -55.01 -5.80 6.69
CA ALA A 14 -54.56 -4.86 5.66
C ALA A 14 -54.52 -5.53 4.28
N PHE A 15 -55.03 -4.80 3.29
CA PHE A 15 -55.35 -5.29 1.95
C PHE A 15 -54.11 -5.31 1.04
N SER A 16 -54.02 -6.31 0.14
CA SER A 16 -52.99 -6.35 -0.90
C SER A 16 -53.35 -5.42 -2.06
N LYS A 17 -52.42 -4.53 -2.47
CA LYS A 17 -52.33 -4.04 -3.86
C LYS A 17 -50.97 -3.40 -4.21
N SER A 18 -50.32 -4.01 -5.20
CA SER A 18 -49.54 -3.38 -6.28
C SER A 18 -48.49 -2.29 -5.97
N GLN A 19 -47.20 -2.65 -6.12
CA GLN A 19 -46.23 -1.80 -6.85
C GLN A 19 -45.13 -2.68 -7.46
N GLN A 20 -44.77 -2.49 -8.73
CA GLN A 20 -43.56 -3.09 -9.29
C GLN A 20 -42.31 -2.35 -8.77
N PRO A 21 -41.22 -3.03 -8.39
CA PRO A 21 -39.96 -2.35 -8.08
C PRO A 21 -39.32 -1.84 -9.38
N GLY A 22 -39.35 -0.52 -9.56
CA GLY A 22 -38.73 0.14 -10.71
C GLY A 22 -37.23 -0.15 -10.79
N LYS A 23 -36.72 -0.34 -12.01
CA LYS A 23 -35.28 -0.45 -12.29
C LYS A 23 -34.59 0.82 -11.79
N ARG A 24 -33.85 0.71 -10.68
CA ARG A 24 -32.96 1.79 -10.22
C ARG A 24 -31.82 1.92 -11.20
N GLN A 25 -31.81 3.00 -11.98
CA GLN A 25 -30.73 3.35 -12.88
C GLN A 25 -29.43 3.42 -12.08
N LEU A 26 -28.45 2.58 -12.42
CA LEU A 26 -27.11 2.62 -11.81
C LEU A 26 -26.39 3.87 -12.33
N THR A 27 -26.26 4.89 -11.49
CA THR A 27 -25.52 6.11 -11.80
C THR A 27 -24.04 5.90 -11.51
N MET A 28 -23.18 5.85 -12.54
CA MET A 28 -21.73 5.74 -12.36
C MET A 28 -21.17 6.96 -11.64
N ASP A 29 -20.15 6.76 -10.78
CA ASP A 29 -19.44 7.88 -10.14
C ASP A 29 -18.33 8.39 -11.07
N GLN A 30 -18.61 9.53 -11.72
CA GLN A 30 -17.70 10.11 -12.73
C GLN A 30 -16.36 10.58 -12.16
N ALA A 31 -16.19 10.65 -10.85
CA ALA A 31 -14.90 10.99 -10.24
C ALA A 31 -13.89 9.82 -10.25
N THR A 32 -14.35 8.56 -10.35
CA THR A 32 -13.49 7.37 -10.22
C THR A 32 -13.64 6.36 -11.36
N GLY A 33 -14.72 6.44 -12.15
CA GLY A 33 -15.05 5.46 -13.20
C GLY A 33 -15.60 4.14 -12.69
N LEU A 34 -15.68 3.96 -11.36
CA LEU A 34 -16.19 2.75 -10.72
C LEU A 34 -17.74 2.75 -10.66
N PRO A 35 -18.37 1.56 -10.63
CA PRO A 35 -19.80 1.45 -10.38
C PRO A 35 -20.16 2.01 -8.99
N ALA A 36 -21.35 2.60 -8.85
CA ALA A 36 -21.80 3.19 -7.59
C ALA A 36 -21.65 2.22 -6.40
N GLY A 37 -20.99 2.68 -5.34
CA GLY A 37 -20.73 1.90 -4.14
C GLY A 37 -19.44 1.09 -4.15
N TRP A 38 -18.56 1.26 -5.15
CA TRP A 38 -17.18 0.76 -5.10
C TRP A 38 -16.19 1.90 -4.82
N GLU A 39 -15.27 1.69 -3.87
CA GLU A 39 -14.21 2.63 -3.51
C GLU A 39 -12.82 1.97 -3.63
N VAL A 40 -11.79 2.78 -3.90
CA VAL A 40 -10.39 2.32 -3.90
C VAL A 40 -9.81 2.44 -2.50
N ARG A 41 -9.34 1.31 -1.95
CA ARG A 41 -8.67 1.19 -0.65
C ARG A 41 -7.23 0.74 -0.84
N HIS A 42 -6.39 0.95 0.16
CA HIS A 42 -4.99 0.50 0.16
C HIS A 42 -4.77 -0.63 1.15
N SER A 43 -3.99 -1.64 0.76
CA SER A 43 -3.64 -2.76 1.63
C SER A 43 -2.55 -2.40 2.65
N ASN A 44 -2.83 -2.61 3.94
CA ASN A 44 -1.94 -2.24 5.07
C ASN A 44 -0.50 -2.78 4.96
N SER A 45 -0.27 -3.90 4.27
CA SER A 45 1.02 -4.60 4.22
C SER A 45 1.88 -4.28 2.99
N LYS A 46 1.28 -3.78 1.90
CA LYS A 46 1.97 -3.55 0.61
C LYS A 46 1.65 -2.20 -0.03
N ASN A 47 0.73 -1.43 0.55
CA ASN A 47 0.16 -0.21 0.00
C ASN A 47 -0.30 -0.37 -1.47
N LEU A 48 -0.82 -1.56 -1.81
CA LEU A 48 -1.41 -1.82 -3.13
C LEU A 48 -2.88 -1.44 -3.11
N PRO A 49 -3.38 -0.74 -4.15
CA PRO A 49 -4.80 -0.42 -4.28
C PRO A 49 -5.62 -1.69 -4.52
N TYR A 50 -6.81 -1.74 -3.93
CA TYR A 50 -7.84 -2.76 -4.15
C TYR A 50 -9.23 -2.11 -4.15
N TYR A 51 -10.18 -2.74 -4.82
CA TYR A 51 -11.56 -2.27 -4.89
C TYR A 51 -12.37 -2.88 -3.76
N PHE A 52 -13.10 -2.05 -3.02
CA PHE A 52 -13.96 -2.46 -1.93
C PHE A 52 -15.37 -1.94 -2.14
N ASN A 53 -16.37 -2.77 -1.87
CA ASN A 53 -17.77 -2.36 -1.87
C ASN A 53 -18.30 -2.32 -0.42
N PRO A 54 -18.53 -1.14 0.17
CA PRO A 54 -18.98 -1.04 1.56
C PRO A 54 -20.37 -1.62 1.81
N SER A 55 -21.22 -1.75 0.78
CA SER A 55 -22.58 -2.28 0.86
C SER A 55 -22.62 -3.81 0.87
N THR A 56 -21.80 -4.48 0.04
CA THR A 56 -21.71 -5.96 0.00
C THR A 56 -20.58 -6.53 0.87
N LYS A 57 -19.68 -5.67 1.37
CA LYS A 57 -18.39 -6.03 2.01
C LYS A 57 -17.45 -6.83 1.12
N GLU A 58 -17.68 -6.84 -0.19
CA GLU A 58 -16.82 -7.49 -1.17
C GLU A 58 -15.51 -6.72 -1.35
N SER A 59 -14.40 -7.44 -1.49
CA SER A 59 -13.09 -6.87 -1.84
C SER A 59 -12.50 -7.63 -3.02
N ARG A 60 -12.03 -6.91 -4.04
CA ARG A 60 -11.45 -7.50 -5.26
C ARG A 60 -10.23 -6.72 -5.74
N TRP A 61 -9.26 -7.45 -6.28
CA TRP A 61 -8.02 -6.90 -6.85
C TRP A 61 -8.18 -6.42 -8.30
N GLU A 62 -9.15 -7.00 -9.01
CA GLU A 62 -9.49 -6.69 -10.40
C GLU A 62 -10.68 -5.72 -10.45
N PRO A 63 -10.71 -4.75 -11.39
CA PRO A 63 -11.84 -3.85 -11.55
C PRO A 63 -13.10 -4.63 -11.93
N PRO A 64 -14.28 -4.34 -11.33
CA PRO A 64 -15.55 -4.93 -11.74
C PRO A 64 -15.82 -4.77 -13.25
N GLN A 65 -16.52 -5.73 -13.87
CA GLN A 65 -16.78 -5.72 -15.33
C GLN A 65 -17.57 -4.50 -15.84
N GLU A 66 -18.30 -3.81 -14.95
CA GLU A 66 -19.07 -2.60 -15.26
C GLU A 66 -18.26 -1.29 -15.07
N THR A 67 -16.94 -1.38 -14.90
CA THR A 67 -16.06 -0.22 -14.66
C THR A 67 -15.64 0.44 -15.98
N ASP A 68 -15.76 1.76 -16.08
CA ASP A 68 -15.23 2.49 -17.22
C ASP A 68 -13.68 2.46 -17.19
N SER A 69 -13.09 1.69 -18.10
CA SER A 69 -11.65 1.41 -18.06
C SER A 69 -10.77 2.61 -18.42
N GLU A 70 -11.33 3.68 -19.00
CA GLU A 70 -10.57 4.88 -19.38
C GLU A 70 -10.55 5.91 -18.25
N THR A 71 -11.70 6.15 -17.63
CA THR A 71 -11.86 6.98 -16.43
C THR A 71 -11.11 6.36 -15.25
N LEU A 72 -11.20 5.03 -15.07
CA LEU A 72 -10.41 4.33 -14.05
C LEU A 72 -8.90 4.47 -14.29
N LYS A 73 -8.41 4.37 -15.53
CA LYS A 73 -6.98 4.58 -15.84
C LYS A 73 -6.53 5.99 -15.48
N HIS A 74 -7.33 7.00 -15.80
CA HIS A 74 -7.02 8.39 -15.41
C HIS A 74 -7.03 8.56 -13.89
N TYR A 75 -8.06 8.04 -13.20
CA TYR A 75 -8.17 8.13 -11.75
C TYR A 75 -7.04 7.39 -11.01
N MET A 76 -6.69 6.18 -11.46
CA MET A 76 -5.53 5.45 -10.94
C MET A 76 -4.22 6.18 -11.26
N GLY A 77 -4.07 6.70 -12.48
CA GLY A 77 -2.94 7.53 -12.89
C GLY A 77 -2.72 8.73 -11.98
N GLN A 78 -3.79 9.47 -11.68
CA GLN A 78 -3.77 10.72 -10.94
C GLN A 78 -3.66 10.54 -9.41
N TYR A 79 -4.26 9.50 -8.84
CA TYR A 79 -4.40 9.37 -7.37
C TYR A 79 -3.77 8.11 -6.76
N HIS A 80 -3.55 7.03 -7.53
CA HIS A 80 -3.15 5.72 -7.00
C HIS A 80 -1.86 5.14 -7.61
N THR A 81 -1.20 5.88 -8.51
CA THR A 81 0.05 5.46 -9.18
C THR A 81 1.27 5.77 -8.33
N ALA A 82 1.33 5.16 -7.13
CA ALA A 82 2.48 5.26 -6.23
C ALA A 82 3.56 4.18 -6.49
N ASN A 83 3.36 3.27 -7.46
CA ASN A 83 4.26 2.13 -7.70
C ASN A 83 4.50 1.73 -9.17
N LEU A 84 3.89 2.41 -10.16
CA LEU A 84 4.35 2.31 -11.55
C LEU A 84 5.20 3.54 -11.86
N ARG A 85 6.45 3.29 -12.23
CA ARG A 85 7.50 4.31 -12.35
C ARG A 85 7.14 5.32 -13.44
N GLN A 86 7.19 6.60 -13.08
CA GLN A 86 7.66 7.61 -14.01
C GLN A 86 8.85 8.34 -13.39
N ASP A 87 9.96 8.26 -14.11
CA ASP A 87 11.19 8.98 -13.82
C ASP A 87 11.02 10.47 -14.12
N GLY A 88 11.74 11.33 -13.40
CA GLY A 88 11.77 12.78 -13.64
C GLY A 88 10.69 13.62 -12.94
N LEU A 89 11.16 14.51 -12.07
CA LEU A 89 10.59 15.84 -11.83
C LEU A 89 9.12 15.94 -11.36
N GLN A 90 8.82 15.42 -10.17
CA GLN A 90 7.78 16.06 -9.34
C GLN A 90 8.21 16.14 -7.88
N ASN A 91 8.47 17.36 -7.44
CA ASN A 91 8.84 17.74 -6.08
C ASN A 91 7.59 17.64 -5.18
N GLN A 92 7.16 16.41 -4.85
CA GLN A 92 6.18 16.20 -3.79
C GLN A 92 6.81 16.71 -2.49
N SER A 93 6.13 17.68 -1.85
CA SER A 93 6.55 18.25 -0.56
C SER A 93 6.58 17.15 0.49
N LEU A 94 7.76 16.59 0.73
CA LEU A 94 7.99 15.63 1.79
C LEU A 94 7.79 16.35 3.13
N ASP A 95 6.74 16.00 3.89
CA ASP A 95 6.36 16.62 5.19
C ASP A 95 7.49 16.57 6.24
N GLY A 96 8.47 17.46 6.13
CA GLY A 96 9.70 17.44 6.93
C GLY A 96 10.57 16.18 6.76
N LYS A 97 10.34 15.36 5.72
CA LYS A 97 11.00 14.06 5.52
C LYS A 97 12.07 14.14 4.44
N ILE A 98 13.09 13.28 4.54
CA ILE A 98 14.11 13.10 3.50
C ILE A 98 14.11 11.64 3.04
N ARG A 99 14.36 11.41 1.74
CA ARG A 99 14.68 10.06 1.24
C ARG A 99 16.19 9.87 1.29
N CYS A 100 16.63 8.75 1.84
CA CYS A 100 18.05 8.38 1.91
C CYS A 100 18.25 6.97 1.36
N ALA A 101 19.43 6.74 0.80
CA ALA A 101 19.94 5.39 0.57
C ALA A 101 21.19 5.18 1.41
N HIS A 102 21.46 3.93 1.82
CA HIS A 102 22.63 3.60 2.62
C HIS A 102 23.35 2.32 2.18
N LEU A 103 24.61 2.22 2.55
CA LEU A 103 25.45 1.03 2.42
C LEU A 103 25.89 0.63 3.84
N LEU A 104 25.42 -0.51 4.33
CA LEU A 104 25.74 -1.00 5.68
C LEU A 104 26.75 -2.15 5.60
N VAL A 105 27.86 -2.03 6.31
CA VAL A 105 28.80 -3.14 6.57
C VAL A 105 28.79 -3.40 8.07
N LYS A 106 28.48 -4.63 8.47
CA LYS A 106 28.45 -5.05 9.89
C LYS A 106 29.80 -5.58 10.37
N HIS A 107 29.90 -5.79 11.67
CA HIS A 107 31.02 -6.45 12.37
C HIS A 107 30.47 -7.38 13.46
N ARG A 108 31.33 -8.21 14.04
CA ARG A 108 30.96 -9.18 15.10
C ARG A 108 30.22 -8.58 16.30
N ASP A 109 30.53 -7.34 16.67
CA ASP A 109 29.95 -6.62 17.82
C ASP A 109 28.71 -5.78 17.44
N SER A 110 28.22 -5.89 16.19
CA SER A 110 26.93 -5.33 15.78
C SER A 110 25.77 -6.05 16.50
N ARG A 111 24.71 -5.32 16.90
CA ARG A 111 23.52 -5.87 17.61
C ARG A 111 22.93 -7.16 17.01
N ARG A 112 23.06 -7.35 15.70
CA ARG A 112 22.70 -8.58 14.97
C ARG A 112 23.81 -8.89 13.95
N PRO A 113 24.84 -9.67 14.32
CA PRO A 113 26.02 -9.95 13.49
C PRO A 113 25.71 -11.07 12.47
N SER A 114 24.68 -10.83 11.65
CA SER A 114 24.24 -11.72 10.57
C SER A 114 23.51 -10.89 9.52
N SER A 115 23.56 -11.30 8.26
CA SER A 115 22.88 -10.64 7.14
C SER A 115 22.31 -11.65 6.16
N TRP A 116 21.75 -11.17 5.04
CA TRP A 116 21.33 -12.03 3.94
C TRP A 116 22.54 -12.58 3.14
N ARG A 117 23.72 -11.97 3.29
CA ARG A 117 24.99 -12.38 2.65
C ARG A 117 25.73 -13.42 3.48
N GLU A 118 25.74 -13.23 4.80
CA GLU A 118 26.60 -13.96 5.72
C GLU A 118 25.82 -14.32 6.99
N ALA A 119 25.66 -15.62 7.26
CA ALA A 119 24.83 -16.12 8.36
C ALA A 119 25.40 -15.76 9.76
N GLN A 120 26.73 -15.64 9.87
CA GLN A 120 27.43 -15.24 11.09
C GLN A 120 28.64 -14.38 10.73
N ILE A 121 28.60 -13.10 11.08
CA ILE A 121 29.61 -12.10 10.73
C ILE A 121 30.68 -12.05 11.82
N THR A 122 31.91 -12.43 11.47
CA THR A 122 33.04 -12.53 12.41
C THR A 122 34.07 -11.40 12.31
N ARG A 123 34.05 -10.63 11.19
CA ARG A 123 34.95 -9.51 10.92
C ARG A 123 34.95 -8.45 12.04
N SER A 124 36.11 -7.82 12.28
CA SER A 124 36.24 -6.79 13.31
C SER A 124 35.56 -5.48 12.92
N LYS A 125 35.44 -4.58 13.89
CA LYS A 125 34.94 -3.22 13.65
C LYS A 125 35.91 -2.43 12.76
N GLU A 126 37.20 -2.71 12.90
CA GLU A 126 38.29 -2.10 12.16
C GLU A 126 38.26 -2.56 10.69
N ASP A 127 38.11 -3.86 10.43
CA ASP A 127 37.95 -4.42 9.08
C ASP A 127 36.69 -3.86 8.41
N ALA A 128 35.56 -3.82 9.13
CA ALA A 128 34.32 -3.26 8.62
C ALA A 128 34.44 -1.76 8.28
N ARG A 129 35.26 -1.01 9.05
CA ARG A 129 35.59 0.39 8.78
C ARG A 129 36.46 0.54 7.53
N GLU A 130 37.45 -0.33 7.32
CA GLU A 130 38.26 -0.32 6.12
C GLU A 130 37.43 -0.65 4.87
N VAL A 131 36.57 -1.68 4.95
CA VAL A 131 35.66 -2.07 3.86
C VAL A 131 34.73 -0.92 3.46
N ILE A 132 34.08 -0.24 4.42
CA ILE A 132 33.19 0.89 4.08
C ILE A 132 33.98 2.11 3.55
N GLN A 133 35.20 2.35 4.01
CA GLN A 133 36.08 3.41 3.47
C GLN A 133 36.52 3.10 2.03
N ASN A 134 36.81 1.83 1.71
CA ASN A 134 37.13 1.40 0.35
C ASN A 134 35.91 1.50 -0.58
N HIS A 135 34.70 1.26 -0.09
CA HIS A 135 33.47 1.52 -0.84
C HIS A 135 33.22 3.03 -1.05
N GLU A 136 33.41 3.85 -0.01
CA GLU A 136 33.30 5.30 -0.10
C GLU A 136 34.23 5.88 -1.18
N GLN A 137 35.51 5.44 -1.20
CA GLN A 137 36.47 5.86 -2.21
C GLN A 137 36.00 5.53 -3.62
N LYS A 138 35.50 4.31 -3.87
CA LYS A 138 34.97 3.87 -5.17
C LYS A 138 33.73 4.65 -5.64
N ILE A 139 32.91 5.12 -4.69
CA ILE A 139 31.75 5.98 -4.98
C ILE A 139 32.23 7.41 -5.28
N ARG A 140 33.14 7.96 -4.47
CA ARG A 140 33.72 9.31 -4.66
C ARG A 140 34.53 9.44 -5.95
N SER A 141 35.20 8.36 -6.40
CA SER A 141 35.90 8.32 -7.68
C SER A 141 34.99 8.15 -8.91
N GLY A 142 33.67 7.98 -8.69
CA GLY A 142 32.71 7.70 -9.76
C GLY A 142 32.86 6.32 -10.40
N SER A 143 33.63 5.41 -9.80
CA SER A 143 33.87 4.06 -10.35
C SER A 143 32.67 3.12 -10.21
N THR A 144 31.73 3.43 -9.31
CA THR A 144 30.45 2.74 -9.13
C THR A 144 29.50 3.61 -8.32
N SER A 145 28.19 3.38 -8.43
CA SER A 145 27.19 4.08 -7.62
C SER A 145 26.95 3.40 -6.26
N LEU A 146 26.51 4.18 -5.26
CA LEU A 146 26.05 3.65 -3.97
C LEU A 146 24.98 2.57 -4.16
N GLY A 147 24.05 2.78 -5.10
CA GLY A 147 22.95 1.87 -5.35
C GLY A 147 23.36 0.52 -5.94
N GLU A 148 24.43 0.47 -6.72
CA GLU A 148 25.00 -0.78 -7.23
C GLU A 148 25.73 -1.55 -6.13
N LEU A 149 26.64 -0.89 -5.40
CA LEU A 149 27.33 -1.50 -4.27
C LEU A 149 26.36 -1.98 -3.18
N ALA A 150 25.26 -1.25 -2.94
CA ALA A 150 24.27 -1.66 -1.95
C ALA A 150 23.62 -3.01 -2.29
N VAL A 151 23.45 -3.36 -3.57
CA VAL A 151 22.85 -4.63 -3.99
C VAL A 151 23.75 -5.82 -3.64
N THR A 152 25.07 -5.71 -3.82
CA THR A 152 25.98 -6.84 -3.63
C THR A 152 26.66 -6.85 -2.26
N GLU A 153 26.94 -5.67 -1.67
CA GLU A 153 27.78 -5.53 -0.48
C GLU A 153 27.04 -5.23 0.82
N SER A 154 25.84 -4.64 0.78
CA SER A 154 25.16 -4.18 2.00
C SER A 154 24.61 -5.33 2.84
N ASP A 155 24.96 -5.36 4.13
CA ASP A 155 24.40 -6.26 5.14
C ASP A 155 22.96 -5.89 5.59
N CYS A 156 22.38 -4.84 4.99
CA CYS A 156 20.98 -4.45 5.21
C CYS A 156 20.04 -5.06 4.16
N SER A 157 18.77 -5.30 4.53
CA SER A 157 17.74 -5.78 3.60
C SER A 157 17.37 -4.75 2.51
N SER A 158 17.71 -3.48 2.70
CA SER A 158 17.60 -2.40 1.70
C SER A 158 18.46 -2.65 0.46
N ALA A 159 19.43 -3.58 0.50
CA ALA A 159 20.18 -4.06 -0.66
C ALA A 159 19.27 -4.39 -1.85
N ARG A 160 18.12 -5.05 -1.59
CA ARG A 160 17.12 -5.43 -2.59
C ARG A 160 16.46 -4.22 -3.31
N LYS A 161 16.57 -3.03 -2.73
CA LYS A 161 16.09 -1.75 -3.26
C LYS A 161 17.22 -0.77 -3.59
N ARG A 162 18.46 -1.26 -3.87
CA ARG A 162 19.63 -0.38 -4.11
C ARG A 162 19.94 0.56 -2.93
N GLY A 163 19.71 0.10 -1.70
CA GLY A 163 20.01 0.82 -0.46
C GLY A 163 18.93 1.79 0.03
N ASP A 164 17.84 1.99 -0.73
CA ASP A 164 16.70 2.88 -0.40
C ASP A 164 15.99 2.50 0.92
N LEU A 165 15.64 3.51 1.73
CA LEU A 165 15.07 3.41 3.07
C LEU A 165 13.68 4.02 3.18
#